data_AF-A0A7J9JAE7-F1
#
_entry.id   AF-A0A7J9JAE7-F1
#
_cell.length_a   1.000
_cell.length_b   1.000
_cell.length_c   1.000
_cell.angle_alpha   90.00
_cell.angle_beta   90.00
_cell.angle_gamma   90.00
#
_symmetry.space_group_name_H-M   'P 1'
#
loop_
_entity.id
_entity.type
_entity.pdbx_description
1 polymer ?
#
loop_
_entity_poly.entity_id
_entity_poly.type
_entity_poly.pdbx_seq_one_letter_code
_entity_poly.pdbx_strand_id
1 'polypeptide(L)'
;MVAEKGKKAKLEEKGVEENSEQIDGALVFSIEKLQEIQDELEKINEEASEKVLEVEQKYNELRKPVYDKRHDIIKSIPDFWLTAFLSHPVLGELLTEEDQKMFKHINSLEVEDCKDLKSG
;
A
#
# COMPACT_ATOMS: atom_id res chain seq x y z
N MET A 1 -4.76 60.05 -52.08
CA MET A 1 -4.03 61.15 -51.41
C MET A 1 -3.90 60.74 -49.95
N VAL A 2 -2.83 60.05 -49.54
CA VAL A 2 -1.45 60.51 -49.23
C VAL A 2 -1.29 60.88 -47.74
N ALA A 3 -0.41 60.10 -47.07
CA ALA A 3 0.49 60.44 -45.95
C ALA A 3 -0.12 60.78 -44.56
N GLU A 4 0.49 60.49 -43.40
CA GLU A 4 1.70 59.72 -43.04
C GLU A 4 1.72 59.47 -41.51
N LYS A 5 2.30 58.33 -41.13
CA LYS A 5 3.23 58.04 -40.01
C LYS A 5 3.10 58.78 -38.66
N GLY A 6 2.75 58.00 -37.64
CA GLY A 6 3.69 57.40 -36.67
C GLY A 6 4.54 58.31 -35.76
N LYS A 7 4.39 58.15 -34.43
CA LYS A 7 5.51 58.27 -33.47
C LYS A 7 5.24 57.63 -32.10
N LYS A 8 5.99 56.54 -31.85
CA LYS A 8 6.67 56.11 -30.60
C LYS A 8 5.89 55.85 -29.30
N ALA A 9 5.83 54.55 -28.98
CA ALA A 9 6.34 53.89 -27.77
C ALA A 9 6.51 54.74 -26.49
N LYS A 10 5.83 54.30 -25.42
CA LYS A 10 6.40 54.24 -24.08
C LYS A 10 5.76 53.10 -23.30
N LEU A 11 6.60 52.12 -22.95
CA LEU A 11 6.38 51.17 -21.86
C LEU A 11 5.85 51.92 -20.64
N GLU A 12 4.70 51.51 -20.12
CA GLU A 12 4.49 51.43 -18.68
C GLU A 12 3.80 50.08 -18.43
N GLU A 13 4.66 49.11 -18.20
CA GLU A 13 4.48 47.91 -17.40
C GLU A 13 3.56 48.20 -16.20
N LYS A 14 2.27 47.96 -16.36
CA LYS A 14 1.27 48.14 -15.30
C LYS A 14 0.27 47.00 -15.39
N GLY A 15 0.40 46.06 -14.47
CA GLY A 15 -0.56 44.96 -14.30
C GLY A 15 0.05 43.56 -14.32
N VAL A 16 1.32 43.41 -13.97
CA VAL A 16 1.80 42.20 -13.28
C VAL A 16 2.17 42.70 -11.90
N GLU A 17 1.74 41.99 -10.83
CA GLU A 17 1.66 42.49 -9.44
C GLU A 17 0.37 43.33 -9.28
N GLU A 18 -0.75 42.85 -8.72
CA GLU A 18 -0.94 42.48 -7.32
C GLU A 18 -2.25 41.68 -7.19
N ASN A 19 -2.26 40.36 -7.43
CA ASN A 19 -3.37 39.51 -7.00
C ASN A 19 -2.89 38.28 -6.23
N SER A 20 -1.67 38.34 -5.68
CA SER A 20 -1.06 37.22 -4.97
C SER A 20 -1.00 37.36 -3.46
N GLU A 21 -1.42 38.49 -2.87
CA GLU A 21 -1.07 38.78 -1.47
C GLU A 21 -2.24 39.34 -0.64
N GLN A 22 -3.25 38.50 -0.45
CA GLN A 22 -3.95 38.44 0.84
C GLN A 22 -4.67 37.10 0.89
N ILE A 23 -4.00 36.09 1.44
CA ILE A 23 -4.73 34.89 1.87
C ILE A 23 -5.72 35.38 2.92
N ASP A 24 -7.01 35.27 2.61
CA ASP A 24 -8.09 35.70 3.50
C ASP A 24 -7.88 35.04 4.87
N GLY A 25 -7.71 35.83 5.93
CA GLY A 25 -7.49 35.32 7.28
C GLY A 25 -8.61 34.39 7.75
N ALA A 26 -9.83 34.57 7.24
CA ALA A 26 -10.94 33.66 7.49
C ALA A 26 -10.76 32.31 6.80
N LEU A 27 -10.16 32.28 5.60
CA LEU A 27 -9.82 31.06 4.88
C LEU A 27 -8.71 30.29 5.61
N VAL A 28 -7.64 30.97 6.08
CA VAL A 28 -6.57 30.34 6.86
C VAL A 28 -7.12 29.69 8.12
N PHE A 29 -7.93 30.42 8.89
CA PHE A 29 -8.54 29.90 10.11
C PHE A 29 -9.48 28.71 9.86
N SER A 30 -10.18 28.71 8.73
CA SER A 30 -11.03 27.58 8.33
C SER A 30 -10.20 26.34 7.96
N ILE A 31 -9.04 26.54 7.32
CA ILE A 31 -8.11 25.45 7.00
C ILE A 31 -7.46 24.87 8.26
N GLU A 32 -7.06 25.72 9.23
CA GLU A 32 -6.52 25.26 10.51
C GLU A 32 -7.51 24.36 11.25
N LYS A 33 -8.78 24.77 11.34
CA LYS A 33 -9.84 23.94 11.94
C LYS A 33 -10.09 22.64 11.19
N LEU A 34 -10.00 22.65 9.86
CA LEU A 34 -10.11 21.42 9.06
C LEU A 34 -8.93 20.49 9.33
N GLN A 35 -7.73 21.03 9.50
CA GLN A 35 -6.55 20.24 9.85
C GLN A 35 -6.72 19.59 11.22
N GLU A 36 -7.20 20.31 12.24
CA GLU A 36 -7.48 19.73 13.56
C GLU A 36 -8.44 18.53 13.48
N ILE A 37 -9.50 18.64 12.67
CA ILE A 37 -10.45 17.53 12.44
C ILE A 37 -9.79 16.37 11.69
N GLN A 38 -8.93 16.64 10.72
CA GLN A 38 -8.19 15.61 9.99
C GLN A 38 -7.20 14.87 10.90
N ASP A 39 -6.54 15.57 11.82
CA ASP A 39 -5.64 14.97 12.81
C ASP A 39 -6.43 14.05 13.77
N GLU A 40 -7.64 14.44 14.18
CA GLU A 40 -8.54 13.58 14.97
C GLU A 40 -8.95 12.32 14.20
N LEU A 41 -9.25 12.45 12.90
CA LEU A 41 -9.59 11.32 12.03
C LEU A 41 -8.38 10.38 11.84
N GLU A 42 -7.19 10.92 11.64
CA GLU A 42 -5.96 10.14 11.50
C GLU A 42 -5.68 9.34 12.77
N LYS A 43 -5.85 9.96 13.95
CA LYS A 43 -5.71 9.27 15.23
C LYS A 43 -6.67 8.10 15.38
N ILE A 44 -7.94 8.27 14.98
CA ILE A 44 -8.93 7.18 15.02
C ILE A 44 -8.53 6.05 14.05
N ASN A 45 -8.02 6.41 12.87
CA ASN A 45 -7.58 5.45 11.88
C ASN A 45 -6.33 4.67 12.34
N GLU A 46 -5.40 5.33 13.03
CA GLU A 46 -4.25 4.68 13.65
C GLU A 46 -4.68 3.69 14.73
N GLU A 47 -5.58 4.08 15.64
CA GLU A 47 -6.11 3.19 16.68
C GLU A 47 -6.86 1.98 16.08
N ALA A 48 -7.63 2.20 15.00
CA ALA A 48 -8.29 1.11 14.29
C ALA A 48 -7.26 0.13 13.67
N SER A 49 -6.21 0.67 13.05
CA SER A 49 -5.15 -0.13 12.44
C SER A 49 -4.38 -0.94 13.48
N GLU A 50 -4.08 -0.36 14.64
CA GLU A 50 -3.44 -1.05 15.77
C GLU A 50 -4.30 -2.21 16.28
N LYS A 51 -5.61 -1.99 16.47
CA LYS A 51 -6.52 -3.07 16.90
C LYS A 51 -6.62 -4.20 15.89
N VAL A 52 -6.61 -3.90 14.59
CA VAL A 52 -6.58 -4.94 13.54
C VAL A 52 -5.30 -5.76 13.67
N LEU A 53 -4.15 -5.10 13.82
CA LEU A 53 -2.86 -5.77 13.99
C LEU A 53 -2.83 -6.66 15.24
N GLU A 54 -3.32 -6.18 16.39
CA GLU A 54 -3.40 -6.97 17.62
C GLU A 54 -4.25 -8.24 17.45
N VAL A 55 -5.39 -8.11 16.76
CA VAL A 55 -6.27 -9.25 16.46
C VAL A 55 -5.56 -10.24 15.54
N GLU A 56 -4.90 -9.77 14.48
CA GLU A 56 -4.16 -10.62 13.56
C GLU A 56 -3.02 -11.38 14.26
N GLN A 57 -2.23 -10.69 15.08
CA GLN A 57 -1.15 -11.29 15.86
C GLN A 57 -1.68 -12.37 16.81
N LYS A 58 -2.74 -12.07 17.57
CA LYS A 58 -3.38 -13.03 18.47
C LYS A 58 -3.84 -14.29 17.73
N TYR A 59 -4.49 -14.15 16.58
CA TYR A 59 -4.96 -15.30 15.83
C TYR A 59 -3.85 -16.04 15.11
N ASN A 60 -2.76 -15.37 14.74
CA ASN A 60 -1.58 -16.03 14.18
C ASN A 60 -0.95 -17.00 15.20
N GLU A 61 -0.77 -16.54 16.45
CA GLU A 61 -0.28 -17.40 17.54
C GLU A 61 -1.19 -18.61 17.81
N LEU A 62 -2.52 -18.41 17.77
CA LEU A 62 -3.48 -19.51 17.92
C LEU A 62 -3.47 -20.49 16.73
N ARG A 63 -3.18 -20.00 15.52
CA ARG A 63 -3.10 -20.82 14.30
C ARG A 63 -1.83 -21.66 14.25
N LYS A 64 -0.71 -21.17 14.78
CA LYS A 64 0.60 -21.87 14.75
C LYS A 64 0.53 -23.34 15.21
N PRO A 65 0.02 -23.69 16.42
CA PRO A 65 -0.04 -25.08 16.85
C PRO A 65 -1.01 -25.94 16.02
N VAL A 66 -1.98 -25.34 15.34
CA VAL A 66 -2.88 -26.04 14.42
C VAL A 66 -2.15 -26.35 13.12
N TYR A 67 -1.35 -25.40 12.61
CA TYR A 67 -0.50 -25.62 11.46
C TYR A 67 0.57 -26.67 11.72
N ASP A 68 1.18 -26.70 12.91
CA ASP A 68 2.15 -27.73 13.30
C ASP A 68 1.53 -29.14 13.26
N LYS A 69 0.33 -29.29 13.82
CA LYS A 69 -0.41 -30.57 13.75
C LYS A 69 -0.73 -30.98 12.31
N ARG A 70 -1.13 -30.01 11.47
CA ARG A 70 -1.40 -30.26 10.06
C ARG A 70 -0.13 -30.65 9.31
N HIS A 71 1.00 -30.00 9.63
CA HIS A 71 2.30 -30.25 9.05
C HIS A 71 2.78 -31.68 9.28
N ASP A 72 2.63 -32.19 10.49
CA ASP A 72 3.01 -33.58 10.80
C ASP A 72 2.20 -34.61 10.01
N ILE A 73 0.92 -34.34 9.74
CA ILE A 73 0.10 -35.17 8.86
C ILE A 73 0.59 -35.06 7.41
N ILE A 74 0.83 -33.84 6.92
CA ILE A 74 1.31 -33.59 5.55
C ILE A 74 2.62 -34.33 5.26
N LYS A 75 3.57 -34.35 6.20
CA LYS A 75 4.84 -35.08 6.06
C LYS A 75 4.68 -36.57 5.78
N SER A 76 3.56 -37.18 6.19
CA SER A 76 3.28 -38.59 5.95
C SER A 76 2.73 -38.88 4.55
N ILE A 77 2.36 -37.84 3.79
CA ILE A 77 1.78 -37.95 2.45
C ILE A 77 2.88 -37.73 1.40
N PRO A 78 3.24 -38.76 0.60
CA PRO A 78 4.23 -38.60 -0.47
C PRO A 78 3.81 -37.56 -1.50
N ASP A 79 4.77 -36.79 -2.02
CA ASP A 79 4.59 -35.80 -3.08
C ASP A 79 3.48 -34.76 -2.81
N PHE A 80 3.14 -34.51 -1.54
CA PHE A 80 2.02 -33.63 -1.16
C PHE A 80 2.17 -32.23 -1.75
N TRP A 81 3.32 -31.57 -1.54
CA TRP A 81 3.52 -30.20 -1.99
C TRP A 81 3.60 -30.10 -3.51
N LEU A 82 4.27 -31.03 -4.19
CA LEU A 82 4.23 -31.11 -5.66
C LEU A 82 2.79 -31.18 -6.18
N THR A 83 1.99 -32.10 -5.61
CA THR A 83 0.58 -32.28 -5.99
C THR A 83 -0.24 -31.02 -5.70
N ALA A 84 -0.05 -30.39 -4.54
CA ALA A 84 -0.76 -29.19 -4.14
C ALA A 84 -0.49 -28.02 -5.11
N PHE A 85 0.76 -27.80 -5.49
CA PHE A 85 1.11 -26.73 -6.43
C PHE A 85 0.60 -27.01 -7.84
N LEU A 86 0.68 -28.25 -8.33
CA LEU A 86 0.13 -28.63 -9.65
C LEU A 86 -1.39 -28.48 -9.71
N SER A 87 -2.09 -28.69 -8.60
CA SER A 87 -3.55 -28.52 -8.52
C SER A 87 -4.01 -27.05 -8.49
N HIS A 88 -3.09 -26.12 -8.19
CA HIS A 88 -3.41 -24.70 -8.09
C HIS A 88 -3.35 -24.04 -9.48
N PRO A 89 -4.41 -23.36 -9.96
CA PRO A 89 -4.50 -22.87 -11.34
C PRO A 89 -3.30 -22.03 -11.79
N VAL A 90 -2.85 -21.10 -10.94
CA VAL A 90 -1.73 -20.21 -11.28
C VAL A 90 -0.38 -20.87 -11.06
N LEU A 91 -0.24 -21.73 -10.05
CA LEU A 91 1.09 -22.25 -9.68
C LEU A 91 1.45 -23.47 -10.54
N GLY A 92 0.46 -24.28 -10.92
CA GLY A 92 0.65 -25.42 -11.82
C GLY A 92 1.12 -24.98 -13.21
N GLU A 93 0.63 -23.85 -13.72
CA GLU A 93 1.07 -23.29 -15.01
C GLU A 93 2.51 -22.75 -14.97
N LEU A 94 2.99 -22.32 -13.79
CA LEU A 94 4.34 -21.78 -13.62
C LEU A 94 5.41 -22.87 -13.47
N LEU A 95 5.02 -24.11 -13.15
CA LEU A 95 5.94 -25.21 -12.88
C LEU A 95 6.35 -25.94 -14.16
N THR A 96 7.62 -25.84 -14.54
CA THR A 96 8.19 -26.61 -15.64
C THR A 96 8.42 -28.08 -15.25
N GLU A 97 8.67 -28.95 -16.24
CA GLU A 97 9.01 -30.36 -15.97
C GLU A 97 10.29 -30.52 -15.13
N GLU A 98 11.22 -29.56 -15.20
CA GLU A 98 12.43 -29.57 -14.37
C GLU A 98 12.13 -29.18 -12.92
N ASP A 99 11.29 -28.16 -12.71
CA ASP A 99 10.86 -27.75 -11.37
C ASP A 99 10.11 -28.88 -10.66
N GLN A 100 9.26 -29.60 -11.37
CA GLN A 100 8.54 -30.74 -10.80
C GLN A 100 9.49 -31.80 -10.22
N LYS A 101 10.68 -32.01 -10.82
CA LYS A 101 11.69 -32.92 -10.27
C LYS A 101 12.27 -32.39 -8.96
N MET A 102 12.48 -31.07 -8.85
CA MET A 102 12.93 -30.44 -7.60
C MET A 102 11.85 -30.48 -6.51
N PHE A 103 10.59 -30.25 -6.88
CA PHE A 103 9.46 -30.24 -5.96
C PHE A 103 9.19 -31.60 -5.30
N LYS A 104 9.61 -32.72 -5.91
CA LYS A 104 9.61 -34.05 -5.26
C LYS A 104 10.45 -34.12 -3.98
N HIS A 105 11.42 -33.22 -3.84
CA HIS A 105 12.29 -33.15 -2.66
C HIS A 105 11.75 -32.20 -1.58
N ILE A 106 10.65 -31.47 -1.83
CA ILE A 106 10.03 -30.60 -0.83
C ILE A 106 9.23 -31.44 0.17
N ASN A 107 9.71 -31.48 1.41
CA ASN A 107 9.08 -32.19 2.52
C ASN A 107 8.28 -31.26 3.46
N SER A 108 8.51 -29.96 3.38
CA SER A 108 8.02 -28.97 4.33
C SER A 108 7.88 -27.61 3.66
N LEU A 109 6.79 -26.92 3.96
CA LEU A 109 6.54 -25.53 3.58
C LEU A 109 5.87 -24.84 4.78
N GLU A 110 6.50 -23.78 5.27
CA GLU A 110 5.97 -22.94 6.33
C GLU A 110 5.79 -21.52 5.78
N VAL A 111 4.68 -20.88 6.14
CA VAL A 111 4.37 -19.51 5.76
C VAL A 111 4.26 -18.73 7.06
N GLU A 112 5.09 -17.72 7.22
CA GLU A 112 5.09 -16.83 8.38
C GLU A 112 4.66 -15.42 7.94
N ASP A 113 3.64 -14.88 8.61
CA ASP A 113 3.26 -13.48 8.43
C ASP A 113 4.29 -12.57 9.13
N CYS A 114 4.80 -11.57 8.41
CA CYS A 114 5.68 -10.55 9.01
C CYS A 114 4.94 -9.82 10.13
N LYS A 115 5.57 -9.72 11.30
CA LYS A 115 4.97 -9.15 12.52
C LYS A 115 4.84 -7.62 12.49
N ASP A 116 5.59 -6.96 11.59
CA ASP A 116 5.68 -5.52 11.47
C ASP A 116 4.89 -5.00 10.26
N LEU A 117 3.61 -4.73 10.45
CA LEU A 117 2.76 -4.08 9.42
C LEU A 117 2.87 -2.54 9.43
N LYS A 118 3.72 -1.95 10.30
CA LYS A 118 3.97 -0.48 10.28
C LYS A 118 4.86 0.00 9.13
N SER A 119 5.37 -0.90 8.29
CA SER A 119 6.12 -0.56 7.07
C SER A 119 5.27 -0.83 5.83
N GLY A 120 4.15 -0.10 5.72
CA GLY A 120 3.47 0.16 4.45
C GLY A 120 3.90 1.52 3.92
#